data_AF-A0A8B8RW66-F1
#
_entry.id   AF-A0A8B8RW66-F1
#
_cell.length_a   1.000
_cell.length_b   1.000
_cell.length_c   1.000
_cell.angle_alpha   90.00
_cell.angle_beta   90.00
_cell.angle_gamma   90.00
#
_symmetry.space_group_name_H-M   'P 1'
#
loop_
_entity.id
_entity.type
_entity.pdbx_description
1 polymer ?
#
loop_
_entity_poly.entity_id
_entity_poly.type
_entity_poly.pdbx_seq_one_letter_code
_entity_poly.pdbx_strand_id
1 'polypeptide(L)'
;MPKAPKGKNGRQEKKVIHPYSRKAAQITRQAHKQEKKEKLKNDKALRLSLIGEKLQWFQSHLDPKKVGYSKRDACELIERYLNRFSSELEQIELQNSIKDRQGRRHCSRETVIRQTVARERQQYEGYGFEIPDILNASNLKTFREWDLDLKKLPNIKMRKICANDAVPKKCKKKTVTAVDGDLGELELKDESSDTDEEMTAVD
;
A
#
# COMPACT_ATOMS: atom_id res chain seq x y z
N MET A 1 -51.38 -22.48 33.15
CA MET A 1 -51.05 -21.37 32.21
C MET A 1 -50.10 -20.39 32.91
N PRO A 2 -48.93 -20.04 32.36
CA PRO A 2 -48.06 -19.05 32.98
C PRO A 2 -48.59 -17.63 32.68
N LYS A 3 -48.62 -16.76 33.70
CA LYS A 3 -49.10 -15.37 33.59
C LYS A 3 -48.11 -14.53 32.77
N ALA A 4 -48.64 -13.75 31.82
CA ALA A 4 -47.88 -12.82 31.00
C ALA A 4 -47.17 -11.74 31.86
N PRO A 5 -45.91 -11.38 31.56
CA PRO A 5 -45.22 -10.31 32.28
C PRO A 5 -45.85 -8.96 31.94
N LYS A 6 -46.37 -8.27 32.97
CA LYS A 6 -46.90 -6.90 32.88
C LYS A 6 -45.81 -5.97 32.35
N GLY A 7 -46.00 -5.45 31.14
CA GLY A 7 -45.16 -4.41 30.55
C GLY A 7 -45.18 -3.15 31.40
N LYS A 8 -44.07 -2.84 32.07
CA LYS A 8 -43.85 -1.53 32.67
C LYS A 8 -43.39 -0.55 31.59
N ASN A 9 -44.34 -0.07 30.79
CA ASN A 9 -44.16 1.06 29.87
C ASN A 9 -44.24 2.38 30.64
N GLY A 10 -43.38 2.56 31.63
CA GLY A 10 -43.13 3.85 32.25
C GLY A 10 -41.85 4.40 31.68
N ARG A 11 -41.90 5.60 31.09
CA ARG A 11 -40.72 6.43 30.80
C ARG A 11 -40.04 6.71 32.14
N GLN A 12 -39.24 5.76 32.63
CA GLN A 12 -38.51 5.94 33.87
C GLN A 12 -37.50 7.04 33.62
N GLU A 13 -37.70 8.17 34.30
CA GLU A 13 -36.69 9.21 34.43
C GLU A 13 -35.35 8.54 34.71
N LYS A 14 -34.30 8.97 34.01
CA LYS A 14 -32.96 8.40 34.16
C LYS A 14 -32.53 8.62 35.61
N LYS A 15 -32.78 7.62 36.46
CA LYS A 15 -32.40 7.65 37.88
C LYS A 15 -30.92 7.99 37.97
N VAL A 16 -30.59 8.94 38.85
CA VAL A 16 -29.19 9.29 39.14
C VAL A 16 -28.45 8.02 39.53
N ILE A 17 -27.45 7.64 38.73
CA ILE A 17 -26.67 6.42 38.94
C ILE A 17 -25.43 6.80 39.72
N HIS A 18 -25.22 6.19 40.88
CA HIS A 18 -23.99 6.38 41.63
C HIS A 18 -22.77 5.87 40.83
N PRO A 19 -21.64 6.60 40.78
CA PRO A 19 -20.48 6.25 39.94
C PRO A 19 -19.92 4.84 40.20
N TYR A 20 -19.95 4.37 41.45
CA TYR A 20 -19.48 3.02 41.83
C TYR A 20 -20.57 1.93 41.76
N SER A 21 -21.75 2.22 41.19
CA SER A 21 -22.81 1.23 41.03
C SER A 21 -22.48 0.21 39.93
N ARG A 22 -22.99 -1.02 40.04
CA ARG A 22 -22.96 -2.03 38.98
C ARG A 22 -23.51 -1.51 37.65
N LYS A 23 -24.55 -0.67 37.70
CA LYS A 23 -25.15 -0.07 36.50
C LYS A 23 -24.20 0.94 35.83
N ALA A 24 -23.47 1.74 36.61
CA ALA A 24 -22.45 2.63 36.08
C ALA A 24 -21.30 1.84 35.44
N ALA A 25 -20.82 0.78 36.10
CA ALA A 25 -19.79 -0.10 35.55
C ALA A 25 -20.21 -0.80 34.24
N GLN A 26 -21.50 -1.13 34.07
CA GLN A 26 -22.02 -1.66 32.82
C GLN A 26 -22.03 -0.61 31.70
N ILE A 27 -22.44 0.63 32.02
CA ILE A 27 -22.45 1.75 31.06
C ILE A 27 -21.04 2.06 30.59
N THR A 28 -20.05 2.14 31.49
CA THR A 28 -18.65 2.41 31.13
C THR A 28 -18.08 1.29 30.25
N ARG A 29 -18.37 0.02 30.56
CA ARG A 29 -17.98 -1.12 29.70
C ARG A 29 -18.59 -1.04 28.30
N GLN A 30 -19.88 -0.67 28.20
CA GLN A 30 -20.54 -0.50 26.90
C GLN A 30 -19.96 0.67 26.11
N ALA A 31 -19.72 1.81 26.77
CA ALA A 31 -19.09 2.99 26.16
C ALA A 31 -17.71 2.65 25.61
N HIS A 32 -16.86 1.97 26.40
CA HIS A 32 -15.54 1.55 25.95
C HIS A 32 -15.59 0.54 24.78
N LYS A 33 -16.58 -0.36 24.77
CA LYS A 33 -16.81 -1.26 23.62
C LYS A 33 -17.21 -0.48 22.36
N GLN A 34 -18.07 0.53 22.50
CA GLN A 34 -18.46 1.40 21.39
C GLN A 34 -17.27 2.22 20.88
N GLU A 35 -16.48 2.81 21.79
CA GLU A 35 -15.28 3.58 21.44
C GLU A 35 -14.29 2.74 20.64
N LYS A 36 -14.01 1.51 21.08
CA LYS A 36 -13.16 0.57 20.33
C LYS A 36 -13.73 0.25 18.94
N LYS A 37 -15.05 0.06 18.84
CA LYS A 37 -15.71 -0.21 17.56
C LYS A 37 -15.60 0.99 16.62
N GLU A 38 -15.82 2.20 17.11
CA GLU A 38 -15.68 3.43 16.33
C GLU A 38 -14.23 3.67 15.91
N LYS A 39 -13.25 3.45 16.80
CA LYS A 39 -11.82 3.50 16.46
C LYS A 39 -11.48 2.57 15.28
N LEU A 40 -11.90 1.31 15.34
CA LEU A 40 -11.68 0.36 14.24
C LEU A 40 -12.36 0.75 12.93
N LYS A 41 -13.53 1.41 12.99
CA LYS A 41 -14.19 1.94 11.79
C LYS A 41 -13.40 3.11 11.21
N ASN A 42 -12.95 4.03 12.06
CA ASN A 42 -12.18 5.20 11.67
C ASN A 42 -10.85 4.78 11.05
N ASP A 43 -10.15 3.80 11.62
CA ASP A 43 -8.89 3.29 11.07
C ASP A 43 -9.09 2.67 9.67
N LYS A 44 -10.18 1.92 9.47
CA LYS A 44 -10.52 1.36 8.16
C LYS A 44 -10.90 2.46 7.17
N ALA A 45 -11.69 3.44 7.59
CA ALA A 45 -12.06 4.58 6.76
C ALA A 45 -10.83 5.40 6.34
N LEU A 46 -9.90 5.64 7.26
CA LEU A 46 -8.65 6.36 6.99
C LEU A 46 -7.77 5.61 5.99
N ARG A 47 -7.64 4.28 6.14
CA ARG A 47 -6.91 3.45 5.15
C ARG A 47 -7.54 3.54 3.76
N LEU A 48 -8.87 3.47 3.67
CA LEU A 48 -9.58 3.60 2.40
C LEU A 48 -9.46 5.00 1.80
N SER A 49 -9.53 6.05 2.64
CA SER A 49 -9.32 7.45 2.22
C SER A 49 -7.93 7.63 1.62
N LEU A 50 -6.89 7.12 2.28
CA LEU A 50 -5.51 7.25 1.81
C LEU A 50 -5.31 6.58 0.44
N ILE A 51 -5.92 5.40 0.23
CA ILE A 51 -5.90 4.73 -1.07
C ILE A 51 -6.68 5.56 -2.09
N GLY A 52 -7.86 6.06 -1.74
CA GLY A 52 -8.67 6.91 -2.60
C GLY A 52 -7.94 8.17 -3.05
N GLU A 53 -7.31 8.90 -2.13
CA GLU A 53 -6.50 10.10 -2.41
C GLU A 53 -5.32 9.79 -3.33
N LYS A 54 -4.63 8.66 -3.07
CA LYS A 54 -3.57 8.18 -3.96
C LYS A 54 -4.13 7.98 -5.37
N LEU A 55 -5.22 7.22 -5.51
CA LEU A 55 -5.83 6.95 -6.82
C LEU A 55 -6.32 8.21 -7.52
N GLN A 56 -6.92 9.14 -6.78
CA GLN A 56 -7.37 10.42 -7.31
C GLN A 56 -6.22 11.21 -7.92
N TRP A 57 -5.05 11.23 -7.26
CA TRP A 57 -3.86 11.86 -7.83
C TRP A 57 -3.47 11.19 -9.15
N PHE A 58 -3.46 9.86 -9.21
CA PHE A 58 -3.16 9.14 -10.45
C PHE A 58 -4.18 9.51 -11.54
N GLN A 59 -5.47 9.53 -11.24
CA GLN A 59 -6.54 9.87 -12.18
C GLN A 59 -6.40 11.28 -12.74
N SER A 60 -6.08 12.28 -11.90
CA SER A 60 -5.93 13.67 -12.34
C SER A 60 -4.70 13.93 -13.20
N HIS A 61 -3.67 13.08 -13.10
CA HIS A 61 -2.42 13.18 -13.87
C HIS A 61 -2.39 12.26 -15.09
N LEU A 62 -3.50 11.57 -15.41
CA LEU A 62 -3.64 10.83 -16.65
C LEU A 62 -4.05 11.74 -17.80
N ASP A 63 -3.46 11.51 -18.97
CA ASP A 63 -3.82 12.17 -20.21
C ASP A 63 -5.16 11.63 -20.69
N PRO A 64 -6.19 12.48 -20.89
CA PRO A 64 -7.51 12.00 -21.30
C PRO A 64 -7.52 11.41 -22.72
N LYS A 65 -6.57 11.83 -23.58
CA LYS A 65 -6.50 11.45 -24.99
C LYS A 65 -5.75 10.14 -25.25
N LYS A 66 -4.92 9.68 -24.31
CA LYS A 66 -4.05 8.51 -24.52
C LYS A 66 -4.86 7.22 -24.39
N VAL A 67 -4.65 6.22 -25.24
CA VAL A 67 -5.48 4.98 -25.21
C VAL A 67 -4.81 3.88 -24.36
N GLY A 68 -3.50 3.94 -24.17
CA GLY A 68 -2.75 3.01 -23.34
C GLY A 68 -1.41 3.60 -22.90
N TYR A 69 -0.91 3.12 -21.77
CA TYR A 69 0.38 3.52 -21.23
C TYR A 69 1.41 2.42 -21.47
N SER A 70 2.64 2.83 -21.78
CA SER A 70 3.80 1.95 -21.73
C SER A 70 4.27 1.79 -20.28
N LYS A 71 5.08 0.76 -20.02
CA LYS A 71 5.77 0.60 -18.73
C LYS A 71 6.62 1.83 -18.37
N ARG A 72 7.29 2.42 -19.37
CA ARG A 72 8.07 3.65 -19.19
C ARG A 72 7.21 4.81 -18.72
N ASP A 73 6.08 5.04 -19.40
CA ASP A 73 5.15 6.09 -19.01
C ASP A 73 4.61 5.88 -17.58
N ALA A 74 4.39 4.62 -17.19
CA ALA A 74 3.95 4.29 -15.85
C ALA A 74 5.03 4.59 -14.80
N CYS A 75 6.30 4.29 -15.08
CA CYS A 75 7.44 4.66 -14.24
C CYS A 75 7.57 6.19 -14.12
N GLU A 76 7.49 6.92 -15.24
CA GLU A 76 7.53 8.40 -15.23
C GLU A 76 6.39 8.99 -14.38
N LEU A 77 5.20 8.41 -14.47
CA LEU A 77 4.04 8.87 -13.71
C LEU A 77 4.19 8.56 -12.21
N ILE A 78 4.82 7.43 -11.84
CA ILE A 78 5.22 7.14 -10.46
C ILE A 78 6.28 8.13 -9.98
N GLU A 79 7.27 8.48 -10.78
CA GLU A 79 8.29 9.46 -10.40
C GLU A 79 7.69 10.84 -10.14
N ARG A 80 6.73 11.27 -10.97
CA ARG A 80 5.95 12.49 -10.71
C ARG A 80 5.17 12.39 -9.40
N TYR A 81 4.62 11.23 -9.06
CA TYR A 81 3.92 11.01 -7.79
C TYR A 81 4.86 11.13 -6.59
N LEU A 82 6.05 10.53 -6.68
CA LEU A 82 7.06 10.58 -5.62
C LEU A 82 7.59 12.01 -5.39
N ASN A 83 7.62 12.82 -6.46
CA ASN A 83 8.06 14.20 -6.41
C ASN A 83 6.94 15.20 -6.10
N ARG A 84 5.72 14.75 -5.77
CA ARG A 84 4.57 15.64 -5.52
C ARG A 84 4.77 16.67 -4.39
N PHE A 85 5.68 16.38 -3.46
CA PHE A 85 6.00 17.25 -2.32
C PHE A 85 7.28 18.06 -2.52
N SER A 86 7.93 18.00 -3.69
CA SER A 86 9.22 18.69 -3.89
C SER A 86 9.11 20.21 -3.70
N SER A 87 8.03 20.82 -4.22
CA SER A 87 7.76 22.25 -4.06
C SER A 87 7.46 22.65 -2.61
N GLU A 88 6.72 21.82 -1.86
CA GLU A 88 6.45 22.07 -0.44
C GLU A 88 7.74 22.00 0.38
N LEU A 89 8.60 21.01 0.12
CA LEU A 89 9.89 20.88 0.81
C LEU A 89 10.82 22.04 0.49
N GLU A 90 10.92 22.45 -0.77
CA GLU A 90 11.72 23.60 -1.20
C GLU A 90 11.23 24.89 -0.53
N GLN A 91 9.92 25.10 -0.45
CA GLN A 91 9.35 26.26 0.24
C GLN A 91 9.69 26.28 1.73
N ILE A 92 9.62 25.12 2.42
CA ILE A 92 10.00 25.00 3.83
C ILE A 92 11.49 25.29 4.01
N GLU A 93 12.34 24.78 3.12
CA GLU A 93 13.79 25.00 3.14
C GLU A 93 14.13 26.48 2.96
N LEU A 94 13.53 27.16 1.97
CA LEU A 94 13.70 28.59 1.73
C LEU A 94 13.24 29.45 2.90
N GLN A 95 12.10 29.12 3.52
CA GLN A 95 11.61 29.87 4.68
C GLN A 95 12.53 29.74 5.89
N ASN A 96 13.12 28.56 6.08
CA ASN A 96 14.04 28.30 7.17
C ASN A 96 15.41 28.94 6.93
N SER A 97 15.93 28.94 5.70
CA SER A 97 17.23 29.55 5.37
C SER A 97 17.27 31.07 5.57
N ILE A 98 16.13 31.77 5.41
CA ILE A 98 16.03 33.22 5.60
C ILE A 98 15.97 33.62 7.09
N LYS A 99 15.46 32.76 7.97
CA LYS A 99 15.12 33.09 9.37
C LYS A 99 15.91 32.29 10.40
N ASP A 100 17.16 31.95 10.09
CA ASP A 100 17.97 30.99 10.85
C ASP A 100 18.13 31.31 12.37
N ARG A 101 17.96 32.58 12.76
CA ARG A 101 17.97 33.02 14.18
C ARG A 101 16.68 32.74 14.94
N GLN A 102 15.57 32.46 14.26
CA GLN A 102 14.28 32.08 14.84
C GLN A 102 14.05 30.60 14.51
N GLY A 103 14.12 29.72 15.50
CA GLY A 103 14.16 28.26 15.33
C GLY A 103 13.27 27.66 14.24
N ARG A 104 13.72 26.51 13.69
CA ARG A 104 13.18 25.86 12.49
C ARG A 104 11.66 25.70 12.51
N ARG A 105 10.99 26.31 11.55
CA ARG A 105 9.53 26.22 11.36
C ARG A 105 9.20 24.97 10.55
N HIS A 106 7.99 24.46 10.73
CA HIS A 106 7.44 23.30 9.99
C HIS A 106 8.23 21.98 10.10
N CYS A 107 9.11 21.83 11.09
CA CYS A 107 9.90 20.63 11.34
C CYS A 107 9.07 19.33 11.37
N SER A 108 7.91 19.33 12.04
CA SER A 108 7.05 18.14 12.13
C SER A 108 6.50 17.72 10.77
N ARG A 109 5.97 18.68 9.98
CA ARG A 109 5.43 18.43 8.64
C ARG A 109 6.52 17.96 7.69
N GLU A 110 7.67 18.62 7.69
CA GLU A 110 8.82 18.28 6.87
C GLU A 110 9.31 16.85 7.15
N THR A 111 9.40 16.48 8.43
CA THR A 111 9.80 15.13 8.85
C THR A 111 8.82 14.07 8.34
N VAL A 112 7.50 14.31 8.49
CA VAL A 112 6.46 13.39 8.00
C VAL A 112 6.53 13.22 6.48
N ILE A 113 6.73 14.30 5.72
CA ILE A 113 6.86 14.23 4.26
C ILE A 113 8.11 13.43 3.89
N ARG A 114 9.28 13.76 4.45
CA ARG A 114 10.54 13.07 4.16
C ARG A 114 10.43 11.57 4.45
N GLN A 115 9.85 11.20 5.59
CA GLN A 115 9.60 9.80 5.96
C GLN A 115 8.65 9.10 4.99
N THR A 116 7.60 9.80 4.53
CA THR A 116 6.63 9.26 3.58
C THR A 116 7.29 9.01 2.22
N VAL A 117 8.00 10.00 1.68
CA VAL A 117 8.72 9.88 0.40
C VAL A 117 9.78 8.80 0.46
N ALA A 118 10.55 8.70 1.56
CA ALA A 118 11.55 7.66 1.74
C ALA A 118 10.92 6.26 1.71
N ARG A 119 9.79 6.06 2.41
CA ARG A 119 9.05 4.79 2.38
C ARG A 119 8.55 4.45 0.98
N GLU A 120 7.97 5.41 0.29
CA GLU A 120 7.45 5.21 -1.07
C GLU A 120 8.56 4.89 -2.07
N ARG A 121 9.72 5.57 -1.98
CA ARG A 121 10.91 5.27 -2.80
C ARG A 121 11.45 3.87 -2.55
N GLN A 122 11.59 3.49 -1.28
CA GLN A 122 12.01 2.13 -0.92
C GLN A 122 11.07 1.06 -1.50
N GLN A 123 9.76 1.31 -1.48
CA GLN A 123 8.78 0.41 -2.10
C GLN A 123 8.94 0.33 -3.62
N TYR A 124 9.16 1.46 -4.29
CA TYR A 124 9.33 1.52 -5.74
C TYR A 124 10.59 0.82 -6.24
N GLU A 125 11.70 0.98 -5.53
CA GLU A 125 12.99 0.37 -5.88
C GLU A 125 13.05 -1.12 -5.53
N GLY A 126 12.44 -1.52 -4.41
CA GLY A 126 12.46 -2.91 -3.92
C GLY A 126 11.38 -3.80 -4.54
N TYR A 127 10.19 -3.79 -3.93
CA TYR A 127 9.13 -4.76 -4.21
C TYR A 127 8.19 -4.34 -5.36
N GLY A 128 8.20 -3.06 -5.71
CA GLY A 128 7.32 -2.46 -6.71
C GLY A 128 6.22 -1.63 -6.07
N PHE A 129 6.00 -0.44 -6.64
CA PHE A 129 5.00 0.50 -6.21
C PHE A 129 3.63 0.11 -6.80
N GLU A 130 2.62 -0.01 -5.94
CA GLU A 130 1.28 -0.42 -6.34
C GLU A 130 0.50 0.76 -6.92
N ILE A 131 0.08 0.65 -8.18
CA ILE A 131 -0.70 1.67 -8.90
C ILE A 131 -1.86 1.01 -9.66
N PRO A 132 -2.88 1.77 -10.10
CA PRO A 132 -3.87 1.28 -11.04
C PRO A 132 -3.23 0.72 -12.30
N ASP A 133 -3.79 -0.35 -12.83
CA ASP A 133 -3.31 -0.97 -14.05
C ASP A 133 -3.66 -0.12 -15.28
N ILE A 134 -2.78 0.83 -15.58
CA ILE A 134 -2.88 1.75 -16.72
C ILE A 134 -2.33 1.16 -18.02
N LEU A 135 -1.68 -0.02 -17.95
CA LEU A 135 -1.11 -0.70 -19.11
C LEU A 135 -2.20 -1.38 -19.95
N ASN A 136 -3.26 -1.85 -19.31
CA ASN A 136 -4.40 -2.46 -19.98
C ASN A 136 -5.48 -1.41 -20.30
N ALA A 137 -5.82 -1.26 -21.58
CA ALA A 137 -6.76 -0.26 -22.04
C ALA A 137 -8.18 -0.43 -21.44
N SER A 138 -8.63 -1.66 -21.18
CA SER A 138 -9.92 -1.92 -20.52
C SER A 138 -9.94 -1.38 -19.09
N ASN A 139 -8.89 -1.66 -18.32
CA ASN A 139 -8.77 -1.23 -16.93
C ASN A 139 -8.57 0.28 -16.84
N LEU A 140 -7.83 0.86 -17.79
CA LEU A 140 -7.66 2.30 -17.91
C LEU A 140 -9.00 3.03 -18.12
N LYS A 141 -9.90 2.49 -18.97
CA LYS A 141 -11.25 3.06 -19.13
C LYS A 141 -12.04 3.04 -17.82
N THR A 142 -12.08 1.88 -17.15
CA THR A 142 -12.77 1.77 -15.86
C THR A 142 -12.18 2.70 -14.78
N PHE A 143 -10.87 2.93 -14.83
CA PHE A 143 -10.19 3.83 -13.91
C PHE A 143 -10.44 5.31 -14.23
N ARG A 144 -10.62 5.67 -15.51
CA ARG A 144 -10.98 7.03 -15.92
C ARG A 144 -12.40 7.39 -15.51
N GLU A 145 -13.33 6.48 -15.74
CA GLU A 145 -14.76 6.63 -15.41
C GLU A 145 -15.04 6.44 -13.91
N TRP A 146 -14.01 6.25 -13.09
CA TRP A 146 -14.20 6.08 -11.65
C TRP A 146 -14.58 7.41 -10.98
N ASP A 147 -15.78 7.46 -10.40
CA ASP A 147 -16.37 8.65 -9.77
C ASP A 147 -15.83 8.98 -8.36
N LEU A 148 -14.61 8.55 -8.01
CA LEU A 148 -14.04 8.67 -6.66
C LEU A 148 -14.81 7.95 -5.54
N ASP A 149 -15.81 7.13 -5.89
CA ASP A 149 -16.53 6.32 -4.91
C ASP A 149 -15.64 5.20 -4.38
N LEU A 150 -15.31 5.28 -3.08
CA LEU A 150 -14.47 4.32 -2.38
C LEU A 150 -15.05 2.90 -2.37
N LYS A 151 -16.37 2.73 -2.57
CA LYS A 151 -16.99 1.40 -2.67
C LYS A 151 -16.61 0.68 -3.96
N LYS A 152 -16.26 1.43 -5.02
CA LYS A 152 -15.84 0.89 -6.32
C LYS A 152 -14.35 0.55 -6.37
N LEU A 153 -13.58 0.83 -5.31
CA LEU A 153 -12.14 0.50 -5.22
C LEU A 153 -11.82 -0.97 -5.55
N PRO A 154 -12.57 -1.98 -5.07
CA PRO A 154 -12.27 -3.38 -5.39
C PRO A 154 -12.38 -3.73 -6.88
N ASN A 155 -13.10 -2.92 -7.67
CA ASN A 155 -13.25 -3.13 -9.10
C ASN A 155 -12.03 -2.63 -9.88
N ILE A 156 -11.22 -1.75 -9.30
CA ILE A 156 -10.02 -1.21 -9.92
C ILE A 156 -8.90 -2.22 -9.75
N LYS A 157 -8.36 -2.71 -10.87
CA LYS A 157 -7.22 -3.61 -10.85
C LYS A 157 -5.95 -2.84 -10.52
N MET A 158 -5.26 -3.29 -9.48
CA MET A 158 -3.97 -2.75 -9.04
C MET A 158 -2.83 -3.60 -9.61
N ARG A 159 -1.69 -2.97 -9.89
CA ARG A 159 -0.48 -3.60 -10.40
C ARG A 159 0.74 -2.98 -9.73
N LYS A 160 1.74 -3.81 -9.44
CA LYS A 160 3.03 -3.37 -8.92
C LYS A 160 3.99 -3.09 -10.06
N ILE A 161 4.64 -1.93 -10.03
CA ILE A 161 5.65 -1.52 -11.02
C ILE A 161 6.91 -1.12 -10.28
N CYS A 162 8.06 -1.60 -10.75
CA CYS A 162 9.35 -1.29 -10.14
C CYS A 162 10.17 -0.34 -11.03
N ALA A 163 11.18 0.31 -10.46
CA ALA A 163 12.09 1.18 -11.22
C ALA A 163 12.76 0.44 -12.40
N ASN A 164 13.03 -0.85 -12.24
CA ASN A 164 13.64 -1.69 -13.28
C ASN A 164 12.71 -1.95 -14.48
N ASP A 165 11.41 -1.68 -14.39
CA ASP A 165 10.47 -1.85 -15.52
C ASP A 165 10.62 -0.74 -16.59
N ALA A 166 11.22 0.40 -16.26
CA ALA A 166 11.51 1.47 -17.21
C ALA A 166 12.57 1.07 -18.24
N VAL A 167 13.53 0.23 -17.82
CA VAL A 167 14.61 -0.25 -18.66
C VAL A 167 14.16 -1.52 -19.39
N PRO A 168 14.17 -1.55 -20.72
CA PRO A 168 13.88 -2.77 -21.46
C PRO A 168 14.99 -3.78 -21.15
N LYS A 169 14.66 -4.80 -20.33
CA LYS A 169 15.56 -5.94 -20.14
C LYS A 169 15.78 -6.56 -21.52
N LYS A 170 17.02 -6.58 -22.00
CA LYS A 170 17.38 -7.36 -23.20
C LYS A 170 17.00 -8.81 -22.92
N CYS A 171 15.88 -9.26 -23.48
CA CYS A 171 15.46 -10.64 -23.37
C CYS A 171 16.52 -11.45 -24.12
N LYS A 172 17.35 -12.22 -23.41
CA LYS A 172 18.12 -13.28 -24.06
C LYS A 172 17.07 -14.20 -24.70
N LYS A 173 16.97 -14.19 -26.04
CA LYS A 173 16.13 -15.14 -26.77
C LYS A 173 16.53 -16.53 -26.27
N LYS A 174 15.64 -17.21 -25.54
CA LYS A 174 15.77 -18.66 -25.34
C LYS A 174 15.62 -19.27 -26.73
N THR A 175 16.73 -19.73 -27.29
CA THR A 175 16.72 -20.69 -28.39
C THR A 175 15.97 -21.92 -27.87
N VAL A 176 14.75 -22.09 -28.34
CA VAL A 176 14.03 -23.36 -28.21
C VAL A 176 14.71 -24.30 -29.21
N THR A 177 15.68 -25.08 -28.77
CA THR A 177 16.13 -26.25 -29.51
C THR A 177 15.07 -27.32 -29.28
N ALA A 178 14.25 -27.58 -30.30
CA ALA A 178 13.50 -28.82 -30.39
C ALA A 178 14.51 -29.96 -30.53
N VAL A 179 14.54 -30.87 -29.56
CA VAL A 179 15.17 -32.18 -29.71
C VAL A 179 14.01 -33.17 -29.62
N ASP A 180 13.57 -33.60 -30.80
CA ASP A 180 12.78 -34.81 -30.99
C ASP A 180 13.61 -36.01 -30.51
N GLY A 181 12.96 -36.98 -29.87
CA GLY A 181 13.61 -38.05 -29.12
C GLY A 181 14.22 -39.16 -29.96
N ASP A 182 15.05 -39.97 -29.31
CA ASP A 182 15.03 -41.43 -29.43
C ASP A 182 15.85 -42.06 -28.28
N LEU A 183 15.44 -43.27 -27.91
CA LEU A 183 15.90 -44.10 -26.81
C LEU A 183 17.29 -44.70 -27.06
N GLY A 184 18.08 -44.88 -26.01
CA GLY A 184 19.35 -45.60 -26.09
C GLY A 184 20.01 -45.79 -24.72
N GLU A 185 19.69 -46.94 -24.11
CA GLU A 185 20.36 -47.61 -23.00
C GLU A 185 21.90 -47.57 -23.11
N LEU A 186 22.61 -47.46 -21.97
CA LEU A 186 23.69 -48.39 -21.57
C LEU A 186 24.51 -47.88 -20.36
N GLU A 187 24.53 -48.76 -19.35
CA GLU A 187 25.61 -49.12 -18.42
C GLU A 187 26.17 -48.10 -17.40
N LEU A 188 25.74 -48.34 -16.16
CA LEU A 188 26.47 -48.04 -14.92
C LEU A 188 27.80 -48.78 -14.90
N LYS A 189 28.89 -48.05 -14.67
CA LYS A 189 30.15 -48.61 -14.23
C LYS A 189 30.70 -47.76 -13.09
N ASP A 190 30.48 -48.27 -11.88
CA ASP A 190 31.16 -47.86 -10.67
C ASP A 190 32.64 -48.21 -10.80
N GLU A 191 33.50 -47.20 -10.80
CA GLU A 191 34.92 -47.36 -10.52
C GLU A 191 35.33 -46.24 -9.56
N SER A 192 35.66 -46.67 -8.35
CA SER A 192 36.26 -45.91 -7.27
C SER A 192 37.62 -45.32 -7.66
N SER A 193 37.88 -44.06 -7.29
CA SER A 193 39.23 -43.67 -6.89
C SER A 193 39.19 -42.54 -5.87
N ASP A 194 39.64 -42.94 -4.68
CA ASP A 194 39.94 -42.21 -3.47
C ASP A 194 41.11 -41.23 -3.68
N THR A 195 41.00 -39.99 -3.19
CA THR A 195 42.14 -39.18 -2.70
C THR A 195 41.67 -37.96 -1.90
N ASP A 196 41.90 -38.05 -0.58
CA ASP A 196 41.99 -36.97 0.40
C ASP A 196 43.08 -35.96 0.03
N GLU A 197 42.84 -34.66 0.25
CA GLU A 197 43.89 -33.72 0.70
C GLU A 197 43.29 -32.45 1.34
N GLU A 198 43.25 -32.53 2.67
CA GLU A 198 43.58 -31.53 3.71
C GLU A 198 43.16 -30.05 3.61
N MET A 199 42.63 -29.63 4.77
CA MET A 199 42.16 -28.32 5.17
C MET A 199 43.32 -27.31 5.33
N THR A 200 43.10 -26.06 4.92
CA THR A 200 43.81 -24.93 5.55
C THR A 200 42.81 -23.83 5.92
N ALA A 201 42.80 -23.51 7.22
CA ALA A 201 42.20 -22.31 7.78
C ALA A 201 43.28 -21.22 7.79
N VAL A 202 42.89 -19.98 7.49
CA VAL A 202 43.74 -18.80 7.69
C VAL A 202 42.95 -17.81 8.54
N ASP A 203 43.64 -17.34 9.58
CA ASP A 203 43.20 -16.45 10.66
C ASP A 203 42.60 -15.10 10.21
#